data_AF-A0A3P2AHH9-F1
#
_entry.id   AF-A0A3P2AHH9-F1
#
_cell.length_a   1.000
_cell.length_b   1.000
_cell.length_c   1.000
_cell.angle_alpha   90.00
_cell.angle_beta   90.00
_cell.angle_gamma   90.00
#
_symmetry.space_group_name_H-M   'P 1'
#
loop_
_entity.id
_entity.type
_entity.pdbx_description
1 polymer ?
#
loop_
_entity_poly.entity_id
_entity_poly.type
_entity_poly.pdbx_seq_one_letter_code
_entity_poly.pdbx_strand_id
1 'polypeptide(L)'
;MNLITFSGPPSSGKTSVILKTIMALKDRNLKVGVVKFDCLYTDDDELYAKYEIPVKKGLSGGLCPDHYFVANIEEVVQWGLSIQADVLISESAGLCNRCSPYIEDILAICVIDNLSGINTPKKIGPMLKSADIVVITKGDIVSQAEREVFASRVRSVNPRAITMNINGLTGQGAYELSRLLYDDKNEIDTLTGKKLRFSMPSALCSYCLGERRIGQDYQLGNVRKINLQEEA
;
A
#
# COMPACT_ATOMS: atom_id res chain seq x y z
N MET A 1 5.42 19.89 -1.57
CA MET A 1 5.06 18.67 -0.79
C MET A 1 5.00 17.44 -1.70
N ASN A 2 5.64 16.35 -1.32
CA ASN A 2 5.61 15.07 -2.05
C ASN A 2 4.62 14.11 -1.37
N LEU A 3 3.71 13.51 -2.15
CA LEU A 3 2.84 12.42 -1.66
C LEU A 3 3.44 11.07 -2.04
N ILE A 4 3.43 10.13 -1.08
CA ILE A 4 3.86 8.76 -1.31
C ILE A 4 2.78 7.80 -0.80
N THR A 5 2.38 6.87 -1.65
CA THR A 5 1.41 5.82 -1.29
C THR A 5 2.15 4.53 -0.96
N PHE A 6 2.12 4.14 0.31
CA PHE A 6 2.54 2.82 0.77
C PHE A 6 1.36 1.86 0.76
N SER A 7 1.51 0.74 0.08
CA SER A 7 0.54 -0.34 0.09
C SER A 7 1.24 -1.68 0.24
N GLY A 8 0.49 -2.76 0.37
CA GLY A 8 1.04 -4.10 0.58
C GLY A 8 0.11 -4.95 1.44
N PRO A 9 0.22 -6.28 1.42
CA PRO A 9 -0.65 -7.17 2.19
C PRO A 9 -0.71 -6.80 3.69
N PRO A 10 -1.75 -7.24 4.41
CA PRO A 10 -1.80 -7.07 5.87
C PRO A 10 -0.60 -7.79 6.49
N SER A 11 -0.08 -7.23 7.58
CA SER A 11 1.04 -7.82 8.32
C SER A 11 2.37 -7.95 7.54
N SER A 12 2.52 -7.28 6.39
CA SER A 12 3.79 -7.24 5.64
C SER A 12 4.84 -6.31 6.25
N GLY A 13 4.49 -5.53 7.29
CA GLY A 13 5.41 -4.63 7.98
C GLY A 13 5.43 -3.19 7.44
N LYS A 14 4.38 -2.75 6.73
CA LYS A 14 4.21 -1.38 6.22
C LYS A 14 4.52 -0.31 7.27
N THR A 15 3.79 -0.31 8.38
CA THR A 15 3.94 0.64 9.49
C THR A 15 5.37 0.72 9.99
N SER A 16 6.03 -0.43 10.22
CA SER A 16 7.41 -0.46 10.70
C SER A 16 8.40 0.10 9.67
N VAL A 17 8.25 -0.23 8.39
CA VAL A 17 9.08 0.34 7.31
C VAL A 17 8.90 1.85 7.24
N ILE A 18 7.65 2.33 7.27
CA ILE A 18 7.33 3.75 7.20
C ILE A 18 7.97 4.47 8.39
N LEU A 19 7.75 4.01 9.62
CA LEU A 19 8.32 4.63 10.83
C LEU A 19 9.85 4.77 10.73
N LYS A 20 10.57 3.70 10.39
CA LYS A 20 12.03 3.74 10.26
C LYS A 20 12.48 4.70 9.16
N THR A 21 11.73 4.77 8.06
CA THR A 21 12.02 5.69 6.97
C THR A 21 11.77 7.14 7.37
N ILE A 22 10.70 7.41 8.12
CA ILE A 22 10.40 8.74 8.66
C ILE A 22 11.50 9.23 9.58
N MET A 23 12.07 8.36 10.44
CA MET A 23 13.20 8.76 11.29
C MET A 23 14.37 9.27 10.44
N ALA A 24 14.72 8.54 9.37
CA ALA A 24 15.77 8.97 8.44
C ALA A 24 15.41 10.24 7.61
N LEU A 25 14.12 10.52 7.39
CA LEU A 25 13.67 11.79 6.79
C LEU A 25 13.78 12.96 7.79
N LYS A 26 13.43 12.73 9.06
CA LYS A 26 13.57 13.73 10.13
C LYS A 26 15.04 14.13 10.35
N ASP A 27 15.97 13.19 10.23
CA ASP A 27 17.42 13.48 10.28
C ASP A 27 17.88 14.43 9.15
N ARG A 28 17.09 14.53 8.08
CA ARG A 28 17.31 15.45 6.95
C ARG A 28 16.51 16.76 7.09
N ASN A 29 15.92 17.02 8.25
CA ASN A 29 15.05 18.15 8.56
C ASN A 29 13.77 18.25 7.71
N LEU A 30 13.26 17.11 7.23
CA LEU A 30 11.99 17.07 6.49
C LEU A 30 10.81 16.86 7.45
N LYS A 31 9.77 17.68 7.29
CA LYS A 31 8.49 17.55 7.98
C LYS A 31 7.66 16.47 7.30
N VAL A 32 7.25 15.46 8.07
CA VAL A 32 6.49 14.32 7.55
C VAL A 32 5.14 14.20 8.24
N GLY A 33 4.07 14.10 7.45
CA GLY A 33 2.72 13.74 7.90
C GLY A 33 2.35 12.34 7.43
N VAL A 34 1.52 11.64 8.21
CA VAL A 34 1.03 10.29 7.86
C VAL A 34 -0.49 10.23 7.90
N VAL A 35 -1.10 9.56 6.92
CA VAL A 35 -2.48 9.11 7.02
C VAL A 35 -2.52 7.59 6.93
N LYS A 36 -3.08 6.96 7.97
CA LYS A 36 -3.28 5.53 8.06
C LYS A 36 -4.70 5.18 7.65
N PHE A 37 -4.85 4.37 6.61
CA PHE A 37 -6.12 3.78 6.22
C PHE A 37 -6.21 2.35 6.74
N ASP A 38 -7.35 2.02 7.36
CA ASP A 38 -7.69 0.65 7.76
C ASP A 38 -9.20 0.41 7.59
N CYS A 39 -9.68 -0.81 7.85
CA CYS A 39 -11.09 -1.13 7.74
C CYS A 39 -11.85 -0.90 9.04
N LEU A 40 -11.53 -1.70 10.06
CA LEU A 40 -12.33 -1.76 11.29
C LEU A 40 -11.57 -1.20 12.49
N TYR A 41 -10.25 -1.36 12.52
CA TYR A 41 -9.45 -1.07 13.69
C TYR A 41 -7.99 -0.87 13.30
N THR A 42 -7.32 0.07 13.97
CA THR A 42 -5.87 0.24 13.94
C THR A 42 -5.43 1.07 15.15
N ASP A 43 -4.28 0.71 15.73
CA ASP A 43 -3.56 1.51 16.73
C ASP A 43 -2.26 2.09 16.17
N ASP A 44 -2.06 1.98 14.85
CA ASP A 44 -0.84 2.47 14.21
C ASP A 44 -0.72 3.99 14.35
N ASP A 45 -1.83 4.72 14.46
CA ASP A 45 -1.83 6.17 14.74
C ASP A 45 -1.23 6.49 16.11
N GLU A 46 -1.51 5.69 17.14
CA GLU A 46 -0.87 5.87 18.44
C GLU A 46 0.64 5.63 18.37
N LEU A 47 1.05 4.66 17.54
CA LEU A 47 2.45 4.37 17.32
C LEU A 47 3.15 5.55 16.61
N TYR A 48 2.55 6.12 15.56
CA TYR A 48 3.09 7.33 14.90
C TYR A 48 3.15 8.54 15.86
N ALA A 49 2.10 8.75 16.66
CA ALA A 49 2.04 9.83 17.64
C ALA A 49 3.14 9.74 18.71
N LYS A 50 3.52 8.52 19.15
CA LYS A 50 4.64 8.31 20.09
C LYS A 50 5.99 8.81 19.56
N TYR A 51 6.14 8.92 18.24
CA TYR A 51 7.33 9.47 17.59
C TYR A 51 7.15 10.94 17.15
N GLU A 52 6.13 11.62 17.67
CA GLU A 52 5.81 13.02 17.34
C GLU A 52 5.65 13.21 15.82
N ILE A 53 4.95 12.28 15.17
CA ILE A 53 4.61 12.35 13.76
C ILE A 53 3.13 12.76 13.67
N PRO A 54 2.80 13.90 13.03
CA PRO A 54 1.42 14.26 12.74
C PRO A 54 0.73 13.13 11.97
N VAL A 55 -0.37 12.61 12.53
CA VAL A 55 -1.06 11.47 11.96
C VAL A 55 -2.58 11.64 11.97
N LYS A 56 -3.23 11.12 10.94
CA LYS A 56 -4.68 10.89 10.89
C LYS A 56 -4.95 9.42 10.59
N LYS A 57 -6.06 8.90 11.13
CA LYS A 57 -6.59 7.59 10.74
C LYS A 57 -7.90 7.72 9.99
N GLY A 58 -8.08 6.88 8.99
CA GLY A 58 -9.33 6.72 8.25
C GLY A 58 -9.76 5.25 8.30
N LEU A 59 -11.00 5.01 8.75
CA LEU A 59 -11.56 3.66 8.87
C LEU A 59 -12.67 3.49 7.84
N SER A 60 -12.49 2.55 6.91
CA SER A 60 -13.45 2.34 5.81
C SER A 60 -14.73 1.62 6.24
N GLY A 61 -14.74 0.99 7.41
CA GLY A 61 -15.85 0.17 7.87
C GLY A 61 -16.14 -0.97 6.90
N GLY A 62 -17.38 -1.06 6.43
CA GLY A 62 -17.81 -2.05 5.43
C GLY A 62 -17.41 -1.73 3.98
N LEU A 63 -16.89 -0.52 3.72
CA LEU A 63 -16.43 -0.15 2.38
C LEU A 63 -15.09 -0.80 2.05
N CYS A 64 -14.87 -1.07 0.77
CA CYS A 64 -13.55 -1.45 0.28
C CYS A 64 -12.54 -0.34 0.62
N PRO A 65 -11.44 -0.65 1.33
CA PRO A 65 -10.51 0.37 1.81
C PRO A 65 -9.86 1.17 0.69
N ASP A 66 -9.61 0.54 -0.46
CA ASP A 66 -9.02 1.23 -1.61
C ASP A 66 -10.02 2.20 -2.28
N HIS A 67 -11.33 1.94 -2.22
CA HIS A 67 -12.34 2.92 -2.65
C HIS A 67 -12.47 4.06 -1.65
N TYR A 68 -12.47 3.72 -0.36
CA TYR A 68 -12.46 4.71 0.71
C TYR A 68 -11.22 5.63 0.61
N PHE A 69 -10.05 5.08 0.32
CA PHE A 69 -8.84 5.85 0.01
C PHE A 69 -9.09 6.85 -1.11
N VAL A 70 -9.55 6.40 -2.28
CA VAL A 70 -9.70 7.27 -3.46
C VAL A 70 -10.71 8.39 -3.21
N ALA A 71 -11.77 8.11 -2.45
CA ALA A 71 -12.79 9.10 -2.11
C ALA A 71 -12.33 10.16 -1.10
N ASN A 72 -11.19 9.96 -0.42
CA ASN A 72 -10.71 10.85 0.65
C ASN A 72 -9.28 11.38 0.43
N ILE A 73 -8.58 10.94 -0.63
CA ILE A 73 -7.16 11.23 -0.79
C ILE A 73 -6.89 12.70 -1.08
N GLU A 74 -7.83 13.43 -1.70
CA GLU A 74 -7.71 14.87 -1.93
C GLU A 74 -7.73 15.64 -0.62
N GLU A 75 -8.67 15.34 0.27
CA GLU A 75 -8.77 15.96 1.60
C GLU A 75 -7.53 15.65 2.45
N VAL A 76 -6.95 14.46 2.28
CA VAL A 76 -5.67 14.09 2.90
C VAL A 76 -4.53 14.96 2.39
N VAL A 77 -4.47 15.25 1.10
CA VAL A 77 -3.48 16.18 0.53
C VAL A 77 -3.67 17.59 1.09
N GLN A 78 -4.91 18.09 1.14
CA GLN A 78 -5.19 19.41 1.73
C GLN A 78 -4.78 19.47 3.21
N TRP A 79 -4.97 18.39 3.96
CA TRP A 79 -4.47 18.30 5.33
C TRP A 79 -2.94 18.36 5.40
N GLY A 80 -2.23 17.62 4.54
CA GLY A 80 -0.76 17.64 4.48
C GLY A 80 -0.20 19.04 4.19
N LEU A 81 -0.83 19.78 3.28
CA LEU A 81 -0.48 21.17 2.99
C LEU A 81 -0.76 22.08 4.19
N SER A 82 -1.87 21.87 4.91
CA SER A 82 -2.24 22.70 6.06
C SER A 82 -1.22 22.62 7.22
N ILE A 83 -0.55 21.47 7.36
CA ILE A 83 0.52 21.26 8.35
C ILE A 83 1.92 21.57 7.81
N GLN A 84 2.01 22.08 6.58
CA GLN A 84 3.27 22.38 5.89
C GLN A 84 4.22 21.18 5.85
N ALA A 85 3.68 19.99 5.54
CA ALA A 85 4.51 18.79 5.37
C ALA A 85 5.34 18.90 4.09
N ASP A 86 6.61 18.51 4.16
CA ASP A 86 7.46 18.32 2.98
C ASP A 86 7.10 16.98 2.33
N VAL A 87 6.81 15.98 3.15
CA VAL A 87 6.45 14.62 2.75
C VAL A 87 5.13 14.20 3.40
N LEU A 88 4.18 13.74 2.61
CA LEU A 88 2.93 13.14 3.08
C LEU A 88 2.92 11.65 2.71
N ILE A 89 2.80 10.79 3.72
CA ILE A 89 2.73 9.35 3.52
C ILE A 89 1.28 8.90 3.72
N SER A 90 0.75 8.21 2.72
CA SER A 90 -0.54 7.53 2.80
C SER A 90 -0.32 6.02 2.88
N GLU A 91 -0.72 5.42 4.00
CA GLU A 91 -0.59 3.98 4.23
C GLU A 91 -1.93 3.29 4.01
N SER A 92 -2.01 2.39 3.03
CA SER A 92 -3.24 1.64 2.74
C SER A 92 -3.49 0.49 3.71
N ALA A 93 -4.75 0.05 3.83
CA ALA A 93 -5.10 -1.15 4.60
C ALA A 93 -4.49 -2.42 3.97
N GLY A 94 -4.47 -2.47 2.63
CA GLY A 94 -3.74 -3.49 1.89
C GLY A 94 -4.39 -4.88 1.87
N LEU A 95 -5.72 -4.97 2.00
CA LEU A 95 -6.46 -6.24 2.09
C LEU A 95 -6.67 -6.94 0.74
N CYS A 96 -6.64 -6.18 -0.35
CA CYS A 96 -7.07 -6.58 -1.69
C CYS A 96 -5.86 -6.67 -2.63
N ASN A 97 -5.40 -7.88 -2.95
CA ASN A 97 -4.38 -8.06 -4.02
C ASN A 97 -4.94 -7.85 -5.44
N ARG A 98 -6.24 -7.53 -5.57
CA ARG A 98 -6.95 -7.38 -6.85
C ARG A 98 -6.92 -5.96 -7.39
N CYS A 99 -6.64 -4.98 -6.53
CA CYS A 99 -6.74 -3.55 -6.81
C CYS A 99 -5.44 -2.85 -6.37
N SER A 100 -5.35 -1.54 -6.59
CA SER A 100 -4.21 -0.74 -6.14
C SER A 100 -4.60 0.72 -5.93
N PRO A 101 -4.22 1.36 -4.79
CA PRO A 101 -4.47 2.77 -4.51
C PRO A 101 -3.50 3.72 -5.24
N TYR A 102 -2.69 3.24 -6.19
CA TYR A 102 -1.66 4.06 -6.82
C TYR A 102 -2.22 5.02 -7.85
N ILE A 103 -1.70 6.25 -7.80
CA ILE A 103 -2.06 7.37 -8.66
C ILE A 103 -0.92 7.59 -9.67
N GLU A 104 -1.25 8.02 -10.88
CA GLU A 104 -0.29 8.43 -11.90
C GLU A 104 0.57 9.60 -11.38
N ASP A 105 1.87 9.57 -11.68
CA ASP A 105 2.87 10.56 -11.25
C ASP A 105 3.06 10.74 -9.74
N ILE A 106 2.47 9.86 -8.91
CA ILE A 106 2.67 9.83 -7.45
C ILE A 106 3.48 8.59 -7.09
N LEU A 107 4.53 8.73 -6.28
CA LEU A 107 5.41 7.62 -5.93
C LEU A 107 4.64 6.51 -5.19
N ALA A 108 4.74 5.30 -5.73
CA ALA A 108 4.00 4.13 -5.27
C ALA A 108 4.91 3.03 -4.75
N ILE A 109 4.67 2.59 -3.51
CA ILE A 109 5.52 1.62 -2.82
C ILE A 109 4.69 0.42 -2.39
N CYS A 110 5.15 -0.77 -2.79
CA CYS A 110 4.57 -2.05 -2.36
C CYS A 110 5.47 -2.71 -1.31
N VAL A 111 4.95 -2.91 -0.10
CA VAL A 111 5.63 -3.63 0.99
C VAL A 111 5.11 -5.05 1.07
N ILE A 112 6.01 -6.02 0.87
CA ILE A 112 5.72 -7.45 0.91
C ILE A 112 6.73 -8.14 1.82
N ASP A 113 6.39 -9.31 2.36
CA ASP A 113 7.27 -10.02 3.28
C ASP A 113 7.66 -11.41 2.76
N ASN A 114 8.85 -11.88 3.18
CA ASN A 114 9.35 -13.20 2.78
C ASN A 114 8.56 -14.37 3.40
N LEU A 115 7.77 -14.15 4.46
CA LEU A 115 7.06 -15.23 5.15
C LEU A 115 5.74 -15.61 4.49
N SER A 116 5.16 -14.72 3.69
CA SER A 116 3.90 -14.97 3.00
C SER A 116 3.98 -16.07 1.92
N GLY A 117 5.14 -16.72 1.77
CA GLY A 117 5.36 -17.84 0.86
C GLY A 117 5.93 -17.41 -0.49
N ILE A 118 6.77 -18.28 -1.05
CA ILE A 118 7.63 -17.95 -2.20
C ILE A 118 6.86 -17.57 -3.49
N ASN A 119 5.57 -17.93 -3.60
CA ASN A 119 4.73 -17.63 -4.76
C ASN A 119 3.89 -16.35 -4.60
N THR A 120 3.96 -15.69 -3.44
CA THR A 120 3.14 -14.52 -3.14
C THR A 120 3.32 -13.36 -4.12
N PRO A 121 4.52 -13.06 -4.67
CA PRO A 121 4.66 -12.01 -5.67
C PRO A 121 3.73 -12.20 -6.88
N LYS A 122 3.46 -13.44 -7.31
CA LYS A 122 2.54 -13.72 -8.43
C LYS A 122 1.06 -13.48 -8.08
N LYS A 123 0.72 -13.52 -6.79
CA LYS A 123 -0.65 -13.34 -6.28
C LYS A 123 -0.99 -11.89 -6.00
N ILE A 124 0.01 -11.03 -5.81
CA ILE A 124 -0.15 -9.61 -5.55
C ILE A 124 -0.26 -8.91 -6.91
N GLY A 125 -1.49 -8.73 -7.40
CA GLY A 125 -1.76 -8.32 -8.77
C GLY A 125 -1.33 -6.87 -9.09
N PRO A 126 -2.25 -5.92 -9.25
CA PRO A 126 -1.89 -4.53 -9.58
C PRO A 126 -0.95 -3.90 -8.55
N MET A 127 -1.19 -4.16 -7.26
CA MET A 127 -0.43 -3.57 -6.15
C MET A 127 1.08 -3.78 -6.24
N LEU A 128 1.56 -4.92 -6.76
CA LEU A 128 2.99 -5.15 -7.00
C LEU A 128 3.39 -4.74 -8.41
N LYS A 129 2.55 -5.03 -9.42
CA LYS A 129 2.84 -4.78 -10.84
C LYS A 129 2.96 -3.30 -11.22
N SER A 130 2.26 -2.41 -10.51
CA SER A 130 2.25 -0.97 -10.79
C SER A 130 2.99 -0.12 -9.75
N ALA A 131 3.73 -0.75 -8.83
CA ALA A 131 4.60 -0.04 -7.90
C ALA A 131 5.88 0.46 -8.57
N ASP A 132 6.41 1.58 -8.09
CA ASP A 132 7.72 2.10 -8.47
C ASP A 132 8.84 1.45 -7.64
N ILE A 133 8.54 1.18 -6.37
CA ILE A 133 9.45 0.53 -5.42
C ILE A 133 8.73 -0.66 -4.79
N VAL A 134 9.40 -1.81 -4.74
CA VAL A 134 8.97 -2.98 -3.97
C VAL A 134 9.93 -3.19 -2.80
N VAL A 135 9.42 -3.04 -1.59
CA VAL A 135 10.13 -3.29 -0.34
C VAL A 135 9.82 -4.70 0.13
N ILE A 136 10.87 -5.49 0.31
CA ILE A 136 10.79 -6.85 0.85
C ILE A 136 11.23 -6.83 2.32
N THR A 137 10.35 -7.25 3.22
CA THR A 137 10.60 -7.29 4.66
C THR A 137 10.84 -8.71 5.16
N LYS A 138 11.23 -8.81 6.44
CA LYS A 138 11.40 -10.08 7.18
C LYS A 138 12.39 -11.03 6.50
N GLY A 139 13.42 -10.48 5.85
CA GLY A 139 14.48 -11.27 5.21
C GLY A 139 15.47 -11.87 6.23
N ASP A 140 15.45 -11.40 7.46
CA ASP A 140 16.30 -11.83 8.58
C ASP A 140 15.93 -13.20 9.16
N ILE A 141 14.74 -13.70 8.84
CA ILE A 141 14.19 -14.95 9.38
C ILE A 141 14.00 -16.04 8.31
N VAL A 142 14.62 -15.87 7.15
CA VAL A 142 14.64 -16.84 6.03
C VAL A 142 16.06 -17.06 5.53
N SER A 143 16.31 -18.17 4.86
CA SER A 143 17.63 -18.46 4.29
C SER A 143 17.99 -17.48 3.17
N GLN A 144 19.29 -17.30 2.91
CA GLN A 144 19.76 -16.46 1.81
C GLN A 144 19.18 -16.90 0.45
N ALA A 145 19.12 -18.21 0.20
CA ALA A 145 18.56 -18.75 -1.03
C ALA A 145 17.08 -18.38 -1.20
N GLU A 146 16.27 -18.48 -0.14
CA GLU A 146 14.86 -18.08 -0.18
C GLU A 146 14.69 -16.59 -0.50
N ARG A 147 15.53 -15.73 0.10
CA ARG A 147 15.51 -14.28 -0.18
C ARG A 147 15.81 -13.98 -1.65
N GLU A 148 16.84 -14.61 -2.20
CA GLU A 148 17.26 -14.40 -3.58
C GLU A 148 16.20 -14.90 -4.57
N VAL A 149 15.60 -16.07 -4.30
CA VAL A 149 14.50 -16.61 -5.11
C VAL A 149 13.27 -15.71 -5.01
N PHE A 150 12.91 -15.23 -3.82
CA PHE A 150 11.77 -14.34 -3.62
C PHE A 150 11.98 -13.02 -4.38
N ALA A 151 13.14 -12.38 -4.21
CA ALA A 151 13.49 -11.15 -4.93
C ALA A 151 13.55 -11.35 -6.45
N SER A 152 13.99 -12.51 -6.93
CA SER A 152 13.93 -12.86 -8.35
C SER A 152 12.48 -12.91 -8.84
N ARG A 153 11.57 -13.50 -8.07
CA ARG A 153 10.15 -13.60 -8.45
C ARG A 153 9.44 -12.26 -8.44
N VAL A 154 9.78 -11.39 -7.49
CA VAL A 154 9.32 -10.00 -7.48
C VAL A 154 9.71 -9.31 -8.78
N ARG A 155 10.99 -9.38 -9.16
CA ARG A 155 11.50 -8.81 -10.42
C ARG A 155 10.85 -9.43 -11.65
N SER A 156 10.52 -10.71 -11.63
CA SER A 156 9.79 -11.34 -12.75
C SER A 156 8.36 -10.80 -12.90
N VAL A 157 7.70 -10.40 -11.81
CA VAL A 157 6.34 -9.86 -11.85
C VAL A 157 6.33 -8.35 -12.17
N ASN A 158 7.28 -7.60 -11.61
CA ASN A 158 7.48 -6.19 -11.94
C ASN A 158 8.97 -5.91 -12.24
N PRO A 159 9.40 -6.03 -13.51
CA PRO A 159 10.78 -5.77 -13.90
C PRO A 159 11.22 -4.31 -13.81
N ARG A 160 10.26 -3.37 -13.71
CA ARG A 160 10.53 -1.92 -13.70
C ARG A 160 10.72 -1.36 -12.30
N ALA A 161 10.20 -2.03 -11.27
CA ALA A 161 10.31 -1.55 -9.90
C ALA A 161 11.72 -1.70 -9.34
N ILE A 162 12.15 -0.71 -8.58
CA ILE A 162 13.30 -0.84 -7.70
C ILE A 162 12.93 -1.83 -6.60
N THR A 163 13.68 -2.92 -6.49
CA THR A 163 13.44 -3.94 -5.45
C THR A 163 14.50 -3.82 -4.37
N MET A 164 14.09 -3.66 -3.12
CA MET A 164 15.03 -3.53 -1.99
C MET A 164 14.54 -4.29 -0.75
N ASN A 165 15.48 -4.69 0.11
CA ASN A 165 15.18 -5.35 1.37
C ASN A 165 15.26 -4.34 2.51
N ILE A 166 14.25 -4.33 3.38
CA ILE A 166 14.23 -3.47 4.57
C ILE A 166 13.86 -4.30 5.79
N ASN A 167 14.63 -4.14 6.86
CA ASN A 167 14.27 -4.70 8.15
C ASN A 167 13.46 -3.67 8.94
N GLY A 168 12.16 -3.92 9.13
CA GLY A 168 11.27 -3.02 9.86
C GLY A 168 11.57 -2.91 11.37
N LEU A 169 12.32 -3.86 11.95
CA LEU A 169 12.71 -3.84 13.36
C LEU A 169 13.98 -2.99 13.55
N THR A 170 15.02 -3.26 12.76
CA THR A 170 16.32 -2.59 12.90
C THR A 170 16.40 -1.27 12.15
N GLY A 171 15.59 -1.09 11.09
CA GLY A 171 15.68 0.05 10.19
C GLY A 171 16.74 -0.10 9.09
N GLN A 172 17.40 -1.25 8.97
CA GLN A 172 18.33 -1.50 7.87
C GLN A 172 17.62 -1.31 6.52
N GLY A 173 18.20 -0.48 5.65
CA GLY A 173 17.64 -0.13 4.34
C GLY A 173 16.70 1.08 4.34
N ALA A 174 16.32 1.61 5.51
CA ALA A 174 15.37 2.72 5.62
C ALA A 174 15.97 4.06 5.20
N TYR A 175 17.27 4.27 5.43
CA TYR A 175 17.96 5.49 5.00
C TYR A 175 18.04 5.56 3.47
N GLU A 176 18.36 4.46 2.81
CA GLU A 176 18.37 4.35 1.35
C GLU A 176 16.98 4.62 0.77
N LEU A 177 15.94 4.07 1.40
CA LEU A 177 14.56 4.35 0.98
C LEU A 177 14.20 5.83 1.16
N SER A 178 14.58 6.46 2.27
CA SER A 178 14.27 7.88 2.54
C SER A 178 14.83 8.82 1.47
N ARG A 179 15.98 8.47 0.88
CA ARG A 179 16.59 9.22 -0.22
C ARG A 179 15.79 9.14 -1.53
N LEU A 180 14.97 8.11 -1.69
CA LEU A 180 14.11 7.93 -2.87
C LEU A 180 12.72 8.54 -2.69
N LEU A 181 12.30 8.86 -1.46
CA LEU A 181 10.94 9.36 -1.19
C LEU A 181 10.74 10.85 -1.47
N TYR A 182 11.82 11.62 -1.52
CA TYR A 182 11.75 13.08 -1.58
C TYR A 182 12.59 13.61 -2.73
N ASP A 183 11.97 14.49 -3.52
CA ASP A 183 12.57 15.20 -4.64
C ASP A 183 11.99 16.62 -4.67
N ASP A 184 12.87 17.62 -4.54
CA ASP A 184 12.53 19.06 -4.51
C ASP A 184 11.78 19.53 -5.76
N LYS A 185 11.86 18.76 -6.86
CA LYS A 185 11.20 19.11 -8.13
C LYS A 185 9.79 18.56 -8.27
N ASN A 186 9.40 17.61 -7.42
CA ASN A 186 8.14 16.89 -7.51
C ASN A 186 7.19 17.30 -6.39
N GLU A 187 6.61 18.50 -6.54
CA GLU A 187 5.62 19.02 -5.61
C GLU A 187 4.20 18.81 -6.13
N ILE A 188 3.28 18.53 -5.21
CA ILE A 188 1.85 18.51 -5.48
C ILE A 188 1.10 19.46 -4.56
N ASP A 189 0.03 20.05 -5.09
CA ASP A 189 -0.94 20.89 -4.40
C ASP A 189 -2.38 20.31 -4.48
N THR A 190 -2.67 19.52 -5.51
CA THR A 190 -3.93 18.80 -5.68
C THR A 190 -3.76 17.49 -6.45
N LEU A 191 -4.68 16.55 -6.24
CA LEU A 191 -4.86 15.34 -7.03
C LEU A 191 -6.06 15.43 -7.97
N THR A 192 -6.82 16.53 -7.93
CA THR A 192 -7.96 16.75 -8.81
C THR A 192 -7.53 16.64 -10.28
N GLY A 193 -8.18 15.73 -11.02
CA GLY A 193 -7.88 15.48 -12.43
C GLY A 193 -6.78 14.44 -12.70
N LYS A 194 -6.05 13.98 -11.67
CA LYS A 194 -5.15 12.81 -11.80
C LYS A 194 -5.94 11.51 -11.93
N LYS A 195 -5.26 10.47 -12.40
CA LYS A 195 -5.85 9.14 -12.64
C LYS A 195 -5.18 8.07 -11.78
N LEU A 196 -5.91 6.99 -11.54
CA LEU A 196 -5.36 5.79 -10.92
C LEU A 196 -4.59 4.97 -11.96
N ARG A 197 -3.49 4.34 -11.54
CA ARG A 197 -2.70 3.43 -12.39
C ARG A 197 -3.45 2.14 -12.75
N PHE A 198 -4.48 1.81 -11.99
CA PHE A 198 -5.30 0.61 -12.20
C PHE A 198 -6.74 0.89 -11.80
N SER A 199 -7.70 0.26 -12.50
CA SER A 199 -9.11 0.45 -12.21
C SER A 199 -9.52 -0.20 -10.88
N MET A 200 -10.34 0.50 -10.11
CA MET A 200 -10.97 -0.08 -8.93
C MET A 200 -12.16 -0.96 -9.35
N PRO A 201 -12.36 -2.14 -8.73
CA PRO A 201 -13.48 -2.99 -9.05
C PRO A 201 -14.77 -2.43 -8.42
N SER A 202 -15.64 -1.82 -9.22
CA SER A 202 -16.94 -1.30 -8.74
C SER A 202 -17.99 -2.41 -8.58
N ALA A 203 -18.77 -2.33 -7.49
CA ALA A 203 -20.03 -3.05 -7.20
C ALA A 203 -20.28 -4.30 -8.05
N LEU A 204 -19.44 -5.32 -7.88
CA LEU A 204 -19.41 -6.47 -8.78
C LEU A 204 -20.72 -7.23 -8.77
N CYS A 205 -21.38 -7.35 -7.62
CA CYS A 205 -22.63 -8.08 -7.52
C CYS A 205 -23.49 -7.63 -6.34
N SER A 206 -24.70 -8.16 -6.25
CA SER A 206 -25.62 -8.00 -5.12
C SER A 206 -24.97 -8.20 -3.75
N TYR A 207 -24.00 -9.12 -3.61
CA TYR A 207 -23.28 -9.33 -2.35
C TYR A 207 -22.39 -8.15 -1.94
N CYS A 208 -21.85 -7.40 -2.90
CA CYS A 208 -21.14 -6.15 -2.61
C CYS A 208 -22.07 -5.05 -2.10
N LEU A 209 -23.37 -5.16 -2.40
CA LEU A 209 -24.41 -4.23 -1.93
C LEU A 209 -25.09 -4.72 -0.63
N GLY A 210 -24.53 -5.75 0.02
CA GLY A 210 -25.04 -6.26 1.29
C GLY A 210 -26.15 -7.31 1.17
N GLU A 211 -26.36 -7.92 0.01
CA GLU A 211 -27.18 -9.13 -0.09
C GLU A 211 -26.57 -10.24 0.79
N ARG A 212 -27.42 -10.97 1.50
CA ARG A 212 -27.01 -12.01 2.46
C ARG A 212 -27.57 -13.38 2.12
N ARG A 213 -28.55 -13.46 1.22
CA ARG A 213 -29.19 -14.70 0.78
C ARG A 213 -28.36 -15.36 -0.31
N ILE A 214 -28.11 -16.66 -0.16
CA ILE A 214 -27.36 -17.46 -1.14
C ILE A 214 -28.36 -18.13 -2.07
N GLY A 215 -28.18 -17.99 -3.38
CA GLY A 215 -29.02 -18.61 -4.41
C GLY A 215 -28.82 -17.93 -5.76
N GLN A 216 -29.17 -18.63 -6.85
CA GLN A 216 -29.04 -18.07 -8.20
C GLN A 216 -29.92 -16.82 -8.37
N ASP A 217 -31.11 -16.82 -7.78
CA ASP A 217 -32.06 -15.69 -7.87
C ASP A 217 -31.58 -14.43 -7.15
N TYR A 218 -30.63 -14.58 -6.22
CA TYR A 218 -30.05 -13.48 -5.45
C TYR A 218 -28.71 -13.02 -6.02
N GLN A 219 -28.25 -13.60 -7.14
CA GLN A 219 -26.97 -13.30 -7.78
C GLN A 219 -27.17 -12.35 -8.96
N LEU A 220 -27.10 -11.05 -8.68
CA LEU A 220 -27.19 -10.00 -9.70
C LEU A 220 -25.83 -9.37 -9.96
N GLY A 221 -25.59 -8.92 -11.19
CA GLY A 221 -24.37 -8.24 -11.61
C GLY A 221 -23.31 -9.17 -12.24
N ASN A 222 -22.05 -8.81 -12.08
CA ASN A 222 -20.88 -9.51 -12.60
C ASN A 222 -20.51 -10.73 -11.74
N VAL A 223 -21.24 -11.82 -11.94
CA VAL A 223 -21.07 -13.09 -11.21
C VAL A 223 -20.22 -14.06 -12.03
N ARG A 224 -19.07 -14.46 -11.49
CA ARG A 224 -18.20 -15.47 -12.10
C ARG A 224 -18.33 -16.81 -11.37
N LYS A 225 -18.58 -17.89 -12.10
CA LYS A 225 -18.67 -19.26 -11.57
C LYS A 225 -17.33 -19.97 -11.68
N ILE A 226 -17.01 -20.79 -10.68
CA ILE A 226 -15.89 -21.73 -10.74
C ILE A 226 -16.23 -22.84 -11.76
N ASN A 227 -15.25 -23.28 -12.55
CA ASN A 227 -15.42 -24.46 -13.38
C ASN A 227 -15.21 -25.71 -12.49
N LEU A 228 -16.23 -26.54 -12.35
CA LEU A 228 -16.22 -27.76 -11.53
C LEU A 228 -16.37 -29.03 -12.38
N GLN A 229 -16.32 -28.91 -13.70
CA GLN A 229 -16.29 -30.09 -14.58
C GLN A 229 -14.92 -30.76 -14.46
N GLU A 230 -14.91 -32.09 -14.36
CA GLU A 230 -13.67 -32.85 -14.50
C GLU A 230 -13.18 -32.70 -15.95
N GLU A 231 -11.92 -32.32 -16.12
CA GLU A 231 -11.25 -32.39 -17.43
C GLU A 231 -11.21 -33.88 -17.83
N ALA A 232 -11.97 -34.23 -18.86
CA ALA A 232 -12.07 -35.59 -19.39
C ALA A 232 -10.80 -36.02 -20.14
#